data_AF-I2ACP4-F1
#
_entry.id   AF-I2ACP4-F1
#
_cell.length_a   1.000
_cell.length_b   1.000
_cell.length_c   1.000
_cell.angle_alpha   90.00
_cell.angle_beta   90.00
_cell.angle_gamma   90.00
#
_symmetry.space_group_name_H-M   'P 1'
#
loop_
_entity.id
_entity.type
_entity.pdbx_description
1 polymer ?
#
loop_
_entity_poly.entity_id
_entity_poly.type
_entity_poly.pdbx_seq_one_letter_code
_entity_poly.pdbx_strand_id
1 'polypeptide(L)'
;MLEADRAVTQHGTAHWSAPLPEHTNPGAMSPKDLPNQPEFSLKPPAAQALAHRAGATAAQRAWASKQHAFDAFADYLAATEPAVHDPRYTHEQIREHVNAFTSTQAYRDAELQHEAVHVKVEEAQRVVDAQRAALTKPGDAATESRNLRYWGRTERLLDSTDPGDMINVVREAIESADGEQLSVLVEELQPWLRAKGHVHDYLDGLFAEKVPALGAAQKILVAAQQAQTVSDADWRRLNDMIVRSGPSPDGLRPQRIPAIAYDQRYDPEAELRRYEAEL
;
A
#
# COMPACT_ATOMS: atom_id res chain seq x y z
N MET A 1 45.72 26.46 -41.82
CA MET A 1 44.71 26.55 -42.89
C MET A 1 43.39 26.97 -42.26
N LEU A 2 43.20 28.27 -42.12
CA LEU A 2 42.08 28.93 -41.46
C LEU A 2 41.65 30.04 -42.44
N GLU A 3 40.91 29.66 -43.49
CA GLU A 3 40.57 30.60 -44.57
C GLU A 3 39.29 30.22 -45.34
N ALA A 4 38.43 29.38 -44.77
CA ALA A 4 37.22 28.91 -45.44
C ALA A 4 35.88 29.31 -44.78
N ASP A 5 35.88 30.15 -43.73
CA ASP A 5 34.65 30.58 -43.03
C ASP A 5 34.46 32.11 -43.02
N ARG A 6 34.98 32.79 -44.06
CA ARG A 6 34.78 34.25 -44.28
C ARG A 6 33.97 34.60 -45.53
N ALA A 7 33.16 33.66 -46.01
CA ALA A 7 32.15 33.94 -47.02
C ALA A 7 30.77 33.69 -46.40
N VAL A 8 29.83 34.61 -46.61
CA VAL A 8 28.46 34.62 -46.06
C VAL A 8 28.27 35.36 -44.72
N THR A 9 28.84 36.57 -44.62
CA THR A 9 28.28 37.66 -43.78
C THR A 9 28.09 38.95 -44.59
N GLN A 10 27.64 38.80 -45.84
CA GLN A 10 27.13 39.90 -46.66
C GLN A 10 25.81 39.44 -47.27
N HIS A 11 24.74 40.20 -47.00
CA HIS A 11 23.36 40.01 -47.45
C HIS A 11 22.44 39.17 -46.55
N GLY A 12 22.30 39.62 -45.30
CA GLY A 12 21.08 39.44 -44.51
C GLY A 12 20.66 40.78 -43.93
N THR A 13 19.83 41.53 -44.66
CA THR A 13 19.20 42.74 -44.16
C THR A 13 18.21 42.37 -43.06
N ALA A 14 18.68 42.33 -41.81
CA ALA A 14 17.78 42.34 -40.66
C ALA A 14 17.14 43.73 -40.59
N HIS A 15 15.98 43.88 -41.22
CA HIS A 15 15.14 45.06 -41.01
C HIS A 15 14.60 44.97 -39.58
N TRP A 16 15.29 45.63 -38.65
CA TRP A 16 14.72 45.89 -37.34
C TRP A 16 13.65 46.95 -37.54
N SER A 17 12.40 46.50 -37.70
CA SER A 17 11.24 47.39 -37.60
C SER A 17 11.01 47.59 -36.12
N ALA A 18 11.10 48.83 -35.64
CA ALA A 18 10.64 49.15 -34.29
C ALA A 18 9.19 48.66 -34.15
N PRO A 19 8.80 48.03 -33.02
CA PRO A 19 7.41 47.74 -32.76
C PRO A 19 6.63 49.04 -32.96
N LEU A 20 5.58 49.00 -33.78
CA LEU A 20 4.62 50.09 -33.86
C LEU A 20 4.21 50.43 -32.42
N PRO A 21 4.14 51.72 -32.04
CA PRO A 21 3.62 52.09 -30.73
C PRO A 21 2.16 51.64 -30.67
N GLU A 22 1.91 50.46 -30.11
CA GLU A 22 0.59 50.02 -29.70
C GLU A 22 0.13 51.01 -28.63
N HIS A 23 -0.90 51.77 -28.99
CA HIS A 23 -1.71 52.63 -28.12
C HIS A 23 -1.00 53.85 -27.51
N THR A 24 -1.24 55.01 -28.12
CA THR A 24 -0.85 56.35 -27.63
C THR A 24 -1.62 56.84 -26.40
N ASN A 25 -2.00 55.98 -25.45
CA ASN A 25 -2.52 56.42 -24.16
C ASN A 25 -2.26 55.37 -23.05
N PRO A 26 -1.21 55.54 -22.22
CA PRO A 26 -1.05 54.74 -21.02
C PRO A 26 -2.17 55.12 -20.04
N GLY A 27 -3.24 54.32 -20.00
CA GLY A 27 -4.40 54.52 -19.12
C GLY A 27 -5.78 54.38 -19.76
N ALA A 28 -5.87 54.12 -21.08
CA ALA A 28 -7.14 54.03 -21.80
C ALA A 28 -7.49 52.61 -22.27
N MET A 29 -7.30 51.58 -21.43
CA MET A 29 -8.00 50.32 -21.68
C MET A 29 -9.48 50.51 -21.30
N SER A 30 -10.38 50.48 -22.28
CA SER A 30 -11.81 50.38 -22.00
C SER A 30 -12.09 49.04 -21.31
N PRO A 31 -13.13 48.90 -20.47
CA PRO A 31 -13.54 47.59 -19.94
C PRO A 31 -13.77 46.52 -21.02
N LYS A 32 -13.99 46.93 -22.27
CA LYS A 32 -14.14 46.06 -23.45
C LYS A 32 -12.82 45.60 -24.07
N ASP A 33 -11.70 46.24 -23.71
CA ASP A 33 -10.36 45.94 -24.20
C ASP A 33 -9.57 45.05 -23.22
N LEU A 34 -10.13 44.79 -22.04
CA LEU A 34 -9.64 43.73 -21.17
C LEU A 34 -9.91 42.39 -21.88
N PRO A 35 -8.91 41.49 -22.00
CA PRO A 35 -9.16 40.16 -22.52
C PRO A 35 -10.25 39.53 -21.64
N ASN A 36 -11.39 39.19 -22.26
CA ASN A 36 -12.45 38.43 -21.61
C ASN A 36 -11.80 37.16 -21.05
N GLN A 37 -11.53 37.14 -19.74
CA GLN A 37 -11.05 35.94 -19.10
C GLN A 37 -12.17 34.91 -19.25
N PRO A 38 -11.86 33.68 -19.70
CA PRO A 38 -12.87 32.64 -19.82
C PRO A 38 -13.53 32.47 -18.46
N GLU A 39 -14.86 32.61 -18.42
CA GLU A 39 -15.65 32.52 -17.21
C GLU A 39 -15.41 31.15 -16.56
N PHE A 40 -14.98 31.14 -15.29
CA PHE A 40 -14.71 29.89 -14.58
C PHE A 40 -15.99 29.08 -14.45
N SER A 41 -15.92 27.78 -14.79
CA SER A 41 -17.02 26.83 -14.64
C SER A 41 -16.57 25.65 -13.80
N LEU A 42 -17.31 25.34 -12.74
CA LEU A 42 -17.06 24.15 -11.92
C LEU A 42 -17.30 22.88 -12.76
N LYS A 43 -16.27 22.04 -12.86
CA LYS A 43 -16.32 20.80 -13.65
C LYS A 43 -16.44 19.58 -12.73
N PRO A 44 -17.18 18.54 -13.13
CA PRO A 44 -17.18 17.28 -12.41
C PRO A 44 -15.77 16.65 -12.46
N PRO A 45 -15.36 15.90 -11.44
CA PRO A 45 -14.08 15.22 -11.43
C PRO A 45 -14.09 14.09 -12.48
N ALA A 46 -13.02 13.99 -13.27
CA ALA A 46 -12.93 13.05 -14.39
C ALA A 46 -11.62 12.22 -14.38
N ALA A 47 -11.10 11.94 -13.18
CA ALA A 47 -9.87 11.18 -13.00
C ALA A 47 -10.05 9.71 -13.45
N GLN A 48 -9.20 9.28 -14.40
CA GLN A 48 -9.21 7.93 -14.95
C GLN A 48 -8.43 6.96 -14.05
N ALA A 49 -8.76 5.67 -14.14
CA ALA A 49 -8.00 4.60 -13.48
C ALA A 49 -6.54 4.56 -13.96
N LEU A 50 -5.64 4.06 -13.12
CA LEU A 50 -4.23 3.92 -13.49
C LEU A 50 -4.02 2.64 -14.31
N ALA A 51 -3.27 2.75 -15.40
CA ALA A 51 -2.80 1.58 -16.13
C ALA A 51 -1.58 0.97 -15.43
N HIS A 52 -1.73 -0.26 -14.96
CA HIS A 52 -0.67 -0.98 -14.23
C HIS A 52 0.33 -1.64 -15.17
N ARG A 53 1.61 -1.69 -14.77
CA ARG A 53 2.66 -2.40 -15.51
C ARG A 53 2.39 -3.91 -15.50
N ALA A 54 2.69 -4.58 -16.62
CA ALA A 54 2.64 -6.04 -16.68
C ALA A 54 3.59 -6.64 -15.64
N GLY A 55 3.11 -7.62 -14.86
CA GLY A 55 3.88 -8.29 -13.80
C GLY A 55 3.98 -7.52 -12.47
N ALA A 56 3.38 -6.33 -12.35
CA ALA A 56 3.29 -5.61 -11.08
C ALA A 56 2.51 -6.44 -10.05
N THR A 57 2.98 -6.47 -8.81
CA THR A 57 2.32 -7.19 -7.70
C THR A 57 1.12 -6.43 -7.16
N ALA A 58 0.26 -7.08 -6.39
CA ALA A 58 -0.91 -6.46 -5.76
C ALA A 58 -0.51 -5.27 -4.88
N ALA A 59 0.57 -5.40 -4.10
CA ALA A 59 1.08 -4.31 -3.27
C ALA A 59 1.57 -3.11 -4.13
N GLN A 60 2.28 -3.38 -5.23
CA GLN A 60 2.73 -2.33 -6.15
C GLN A 60 1.57 -1.62 -6.84
N ARG A 61 0.57 -2.38 -7.32
CA ARG A 61 -0.64 -1.82 -7.95
C ARG A 61 -1.44 -0.99 -6.96
N ALA A 62 -1.59 -1.45 -5.72
CA ALA A 62 -2.28 -0.71 -4.66
C ALA A 62 -1.59 0.61 -4.35
N TRP A 63 -0.26 0.58 -4.15
CA TRP A 63 0.52 1.79 -3.92
C TRP A 63 0.41 2.78 -5.09
N ALA A 64 0.60 2.30 -6.33
CA ALA A 64 0.56 3.15 -7.51
C ALA A 64 -0.83 3.77 -7.73
N SER A 65 -1.90 2.98 -7.56
CA SER A 65 -3.28 3.47 -7.70
C SER A 65 -3.61 4.54 -6.66
N LYS A 66 -3.16 4.34 -5.42
CA LYS A 66 -3.37 5.32 -4.34
C LYS A 66 -2.57 6.58 -4.56
N GLN A 67 -1.30 6.49 -4.95
CA GLN A 67 -0.50 7.65 -5.31
C GLN A 67 -1.16 8.44 -6.45
N HIS A 68 -1.61 7.75 -7.50
CA HIS A 68 -2.33 8.38 -8.60
C HIS A 68 -3.64 9.05 -8.14
N ALA A 69 -4.40 8.41 -7.25
CA ALA A 69 -5.60 9.01 -6.67
C ALA A 69 -5.30 10.25 -5.79
N PHE A 70 -4.22 10.22 -5.00
CA PHE A 70 -3.75 11.38 -4.22
C PHE A 70 -3.41 12.55 -5.14
N ASP A 71 -2.62 12.31 -6.19
CA ASP A 71 -2.22 13.35 -7.14
C ASP A 71 -3.42 13.90 -7.92
N ALA A 72 -4.28 13.01 -8.44
CA ALA A 72 -5.48 13.40 -9.18
C ALA A 72 -6.47 14.20 -8.30
N PHE A 73 -6.58 13.86 -7.01
CA PHE A 73 -7.41 14.63 -6.08
C PHE A 73 -6.81 16.00 -5.79
N ALA A 74 -5.50 16.08 -5.55
CA ALA A 74 -4.82 17.35 -5.33
C ALA A 74 -4.93 18.28 -6.56
N ASP A 75 -4.79 17.72 -7.76
CA ASP A 75 -5.02 18.44 -9.02
C ASP A 75 -6.48 18.91 -9.14
N TYR A 76 -7.43 18.06 -8.76
CA TYR A 76 -8.85 18.41 -8.77
C TYR A 76 -9.19 19.55 -7.79
N LEU A 77 -8.64 19.51 -6.58
CA LEU A 77 -8.79 20.59 -5.60
C LEU A 77 -8.20 21.90 -6.11
N ALA A 78 -6.98 21.87 -6.68
CA ALA A 78 -6.35 23.06 -7.25
C ALA A 78 -7.17 23.66 -8.41
N ALA A 79 -7.79 22.81 -9.24
CA ALA A 79 -8.68 23.24 -10.31
C ALA A 79 -10.04 23.78 -9.80
N THR A 80 -10.47 23.34 -8.61
CA THR A 80 -11.73 23.75 -7.99
C THR A 80 -11.58 25.00 -7.11
N GLU A 81 -10.36 25.32 -6.68
CA GLU A 81 -10.05 26.46 -5.81
C GLU A 81 -10.70 27.80 -6.23
N PRO A 82 -10.71 28.19 -7.52
CA PRO A 82 -11.35 29.45 -7.91
C PRO A 82 -12.84 29.52 -7.60
N ALA A 83 -13.53 28.36 -7.52
CA ALA A 83 -14.95 28.29 -7.17
C ALA A 83 -15.25 28.81 -5.76
N VAL A 84 -14.30 28.67 -4.83
CA VAL A 84 -14.46 29.09 -3.42
C VAL A 84 -14.63 30.59 -3.29
N HIS A 85 -13.98 31.34 -4.16
CA HIS A 85 -14.00 32.80 -4.14
C HIS A 85 -15.03 33.39 -5.10
N ASP A 86 -15.78 32.55 -5.80
CA ASP A 86 -16.79 32.96 -6.77
C ASP A 86 -18.18 32.96 -6.13
N PRO A 87 -18.87 34.13 -6.05
CA PRO A 87 -20.19 34.24 -5.44
C PRO A 87 -21.28 33.36 -6.07
N ARG A 88 -21.04 32.82 -7.27
CA ARG A 88 -21.98 31.95 -7.99
C ARG A 88 -22.09 30.55 -7.38
N TYR A 89 -21.09 30.10 -6.61
CA TYR A 89 -21.06 28.76 -6.03
C TYR A 89 -21.22 28.82 -4.51
N THR A 90 -22.10 27.98 -3.97
CA THR A 90 -22.24 27.84 -2.52
C THR A 90 -21.19 26.89 -1.97
N HIS A 91 -20.85 27.05 -0.68
CA HIS A 91 -19.96 26.12 0.01
C HIS A 91 -20.49 24.67 -0.02
N GLU A 92 -21.80 24.48 -0.05
CA GLU A 92 -22.41 23.16 -0.14
C GLU A 92 -22.19 22.53 -1.52
N GLN A 93 -22.38 23.29 -2.60
CA GLN A 93 -22.10 22.83 -3.96
C GLN A 93 -20.63 22.44 -4.13
N ILE A 94 -19.71 23.25 -3.60
CA ILE A 94 -18.27 22.94 -3.66
C ILE A 94 -17.98 21.65 -2.89
N ARG A 95 -18.55 21.47 -1.70
CA ARG A 95 -18.38 20.24 -0.92
C ARG A 95 -18.93 19.01 -1.63
N GLU A 96 -20.10 19.12 -2.27
CA GLU A 96 -20.68 18.04 -3.07
C GLU A 96 -19.76 17.66 -4.23
N HIS A 97 -19.19 18.65 -4.92
CA HIS A 97 -18.22 18.43 -6.00
C HIS A 97 -16.93 17.76 -5.54
N VAL A 98 -16.38 18.18 -4.39
CA VAL A 98 -15.22 17.53 -3.78
C VAL A 98 -15.54 16.07 -3.44
N ASN A 99 -16.69 15.80 -2.83
CA ASN A 99 -17.12 14.44 -2.49
C ASN A 99 -17.38 13.58 -3.74
N ALA A 100 -17.81 14.18 -4.85
CA ALA A 100 -18.02 13.47 -6.12
C ALA A 100 -16.73 12.82 -6.66
N PHE A 101 -15.54 13.21 -6.17
CA PHE A 101 -14.29 12.54 -6.52
C PHE A 101 -14.30 11.04 -6.19
N THR A 102 -15.00 10.64 -5.13
CA THR A 102 -15.17 9.22 -4.75
C THR A 102 -15.84 8.37 -5.85
N SER A 103 -16.56 9.01 -6.77
CA SER A 103 -17.20 8.32 -7.90
C SER A 103 -16.29 8.18 -9.13
N THR A 104 -15.08 8.73 -9.11
CA THR A 104 -14.13 8.66 -10.22
C THR A 104 -13.54 7.27 -10.41
N GLN A 105 -13.01 6.99 -11.60
CA GLN A 105 -12.33 5.73 -11.87
C GLN A 105 -11.01 5.62 -11.11
N ALA A 106 -10.30 6.72 -10.88
CA ALA A 106 -9.08 6.73 -10.07
C ALA A 106 -9.34 6.27 -8.63
N TYR A 107 -10.39 6.78 -7.98
CA TYR A 107 -10.76 6.38 -6.63
C TYR A 107 -11.19 4.91 -6.57
N ARG A 108 -12.02 4.46 -7.51
CA ARG A 108 -12.46 3.06 -7.60
C ARG A 108 -11.32 2.08 -7.87
N ASP A 109 -10.34 2.46 -8.67
CA ASP A 109 -9.14 1.63 -8.88
C ASP A 109 -8.31 1.54 -7.60
N ALA A 110 -8.13 2.65 -6.88
CA ALA A 110 -7.45 2.65 -5.58
C ALA A 110 -8.15 1.75 -4.55
N GLU A 111 -9.49 1.75 -4.51
CA GLU A 111 -10.31 0.85 -3.70
C GLU A 111 -10.14 -0.62 -4.13
N LEU A 112 -10.27 -0.89 -5.42
CA LEU A 112 -10.12 -2.24 -5.97
C LEU A 112 -8.75 -2.85 -5.65
N GLN A 113 -7.67 -2.08 -5.87
CA GLN A 113 -6.32 -2.57 -5.57
C GLN A 113 -6.07 -2.63 -4.06
N HIS A 114 -6.74 -1.80 -3.25
CA HIS A 114 -6.69 -1.94 -1.80
C HIS A 114 -7.22 -3.30 -1.35
N GLU A 115 -8.41 -3.69 -1.82
CA GLU A 115 -9.01 -4.99 -1.54
C GLU A 115 -8.16 -6.15 -2.04
N ALA A 116 -7.51 -6.00 -3.20
CA ALA A 116 -6.60 -7.02 -3.71
C ALA A 116 -5.43 -7.33 -2.75
N VAL A 117 -4.98 -6.38 -1.93
CA VAL A 117 -3.96 -6.62 -0.89
C VAL A 117 -4.52 -7.44 0.27
N HIS A 118 -5.77 -7.21 0.68
CA HIS A 118 -6.44 -8.03 1.70
C HIS A 118 -6.55 -9.49 1.28
N VAL A 119 -6.92 -9.72 0.01
CA VAL A 119 -6.94 -11.08 -0.58
C VAL A 119 -5.57 -11.77 -0.49
N LYS A 120 -4.47 -11.03 -0.63
CA LYS A 120 -3.12 -11.60 -0.47
C LYS A 120 -2.79 -12.03 0.95
N VAL A 121 -3.34 -11.38 1.96
CA VAL A 121 -3.22 -11.84 3.36
C VAL A 121 -3.96 -13.16 3.54
N GLU A 122 -5.18 -13.27 3.03
CA GLU A 122 -5.96 -14.51 3.09
C GLU A 122 -5.32 -15.66 2.31
N GLU A 123 -4.73 -15.38 1.15
CA GLU A 123 -3.95 -16.35 0.38
C GLU A 123 -2.72 -16.81 1.16
N ALA A 124 -1.94 -15.88 1.73
CA ALA A 124 -0.76 -16.22 2.52
C ALA A 124 -1.10 -17.01 3.78
N GLN A 125 -2.21 -16.67 4.46
CA GLN A 125 -2.71 -17.42 5.61
C GLN A 125 -3.07 -18.85 5.21
N ARG A 126 -3.75 -19.05 4.08
CA ARG A 126 -4.05 -20.39 3.55
C ARG A 126 -2.80 -21.20 3.26
N VAL A 127 -1.70 -20.57 2.81
CA VAL A 127 -0.42 -21.26 2.61
C VAL A 127 0.16 -21.71 3.94
N VAL A 128 0.16 -20.86 4.98
CA VAL A 128 0.60 -21.25 6.33
C VAL A 128 -0.25 -22.41 6.87
N ASP A 129 -1.57 -22.31 6.76
CA ASP A 129 -2.49 -23.35 7.21
C ASP A 129 -2.27 -24.66 6.46
N ALA A 130 -2.00 -24.61 5.15
CA ALA A 130 -1.67 -25.79 4.35
C ALA A 130 -0.33 -26.42 4.77
N GLN A 131 0.69 -25.62 5.09
CA GLN A 131 1.95 -26.14 5.61
C GLN A 131 1.78 -26.76 7.00
N ARG A 132 0.97 -26.15 7.87
CA ARG A 132 0.61 -26.74 9.18
C ARG A 132 -0.15 -28.05 9.00
N ALA A 133 -1.14 -28.09 8.12
CA ALA A 133 -1.92 -29.29 7.79
C ALA A 133 -1.05 -30.41 7.17
N ALA A 134 -0.01 -30.05 6.41
CA ALA A 134 0.93 -31.04 5.86
C ALA A 134 1.77 -31.71 6.96
N LEU A 135 2.00 -31.04 8.09
CA LEU A 135 2.63 -31.62 9.28
C LEU A 135 1.65 -32.53 10.02
N THR A 136 0.36 -32.18 10.07
CA THR A 136 -0.69 -32.92 10.77
C THR A 136 -1.38 -33.91 9.84
N LYS A 137 -0.73 -35.04 9.57
CA LYS A 137 -1.41 -36.18 8.92
C LYS A 137 -2.28 -36.91 9.94
N PRO A 138 -3.60 -37.07 9.71
CA PRO A 138 -4.44 -37.87 10.60
C PRO A 138 -3.88 -39.27 10.74
N GLY A 139 -3.53 -39.65 11.97
CA GLY A 139 -3.04 -40.97 12.29
C GLY A 139 -4.17 -41.99 12.32
N ASP A 140 -3.81 -43.28 12.40
CA ASP A 140 -4.76 -44.26 12.92
C ASP A 140 -4.98 -44.04 14.42
N ALA A 141 -5.95 -44.74 15.01
CA ALA A 141 -6.24 -44.60 16.44
C ALA A 141 -5.03 -44.89 17.35
N ALA A 142 -4.06 -45.70 16.88
CA ALA A 142 -2.85 -46.00 17.63
C ALA A 142 -1.86 -44.82 17.60
N THR A 143 -1.69 -44.18 16.45
CA THR A 143 -0.92 -42.93 16.30
C THR A 143 -1.54 -41.81 17.13
N GLU A 144 -2.85 -41.61 17.08
CA GLU A 144 -3.52 -40.61 17.92
C GLU A 144 -3.31 -40.89 19.43
N SER A 145 -3.33 -42.16 19.84
CA SER A 145 -3.01 -42.55 21.21
C SER A 145 -1.55 -42.25 21.59
N ARG A 146 -0.59 -42.44 20.67
CA ARG A 146 0.82 -42.10 20.89
C ARG A 146 1.01 -40.59 21.00
N ASN A 147 0.36 -39.82 20.13
CA ASN A 147 0.36 -38.36 20.12
C ASN A 147 -0.19 -37.78 21.42
N LEU A 148 -1.35 -38.24 21.90
CA LEU A 148 -1.90 -37.84 23.19
C LEU A 148 -0.98 -38.17 24.37
N ARG A 149 -0.32 -39.33 24.35
CA ARG A 149 0.66 -39.70 25.39
C ARG A 149 1.91 -38.82 25.33
N TYR A 150 2.36 -38.47 24.13
CA TYR A 150 3.48 -37.56 23.94
C TYR A 150 3.13 -36.18 24.49
N TRP A 151 2.00 -35.60 24.06
CA TRP A 151 1.51 -34.33 24.59
C TRP A 151 1.39 -34.35 26.11
N GLY A 152 0.75 -35.37 26.70
CA GLY A 152 0.61 -35.45 28.15
C GLY A 152 1.94 -35.60 28.91
N ARG A 153 3.05 -36.01 28.27
CA ARG A 153 4.40 -35.96 28.86
C ARG A 153 5.00 -34.56 28.72
N THR A 154 4.90 -33.95 27.55
CA THR A 154 5.37 -32.59 27.27
C THR A 154 4.65 -31.57 28.14
N GLU A 155 3.32 -31.61 28.15
CA GLU A 155 2.39 -31.31 29.26
C GLU A 155 3.07 -31.07 30.61
N ARG A 156 3.31 -32.20 31.28
CA ARG A 156 3.83 -32.25 32.65
C ARG A 156 5.23 -31.68 32.75
N LEU A 157 6.06 -31.86 31.73
CA LEU A 157 7.41 -31.30 31.70
C LEU A 157 7.33 -29.76 31.73
N LEU A 158 6.52 -29.17 30.84
CA LEU A 158 6.33 -27.72 30.77
C LEU A 158 5.70 -27.19 32.07
N ASP A 159 4.69 -27.87 32.63
CA ASP A 159 4.08 -27.51 33.91
C ASP A 159 5.07 -27.54 35.10
N SER A 160 6.10 -28.40 35.03
CA SER A 160 7.15 -28.53 36.05
C SER A 160 8.36 -27.62 35.82
N THR A 161 8.42 -26.93 34.68
CA THR A 161 9.56 -26.11 34.26
C THR A 161 9.45 -24.71 34.84
N ASP A 162 10.58 -24.19 35.34
CA ASP A 162 10.65 -22.81 35.81
C ASP A 162 10.39 -21.82 34.66
N PRO A 163 9.64 -20.73 34.87
CA PRO A 163 9.33 -19.77 33.80
C PRO A 163 10.57 -19.20 33.07
N GLY A 164 11.72 -19.12 33.75
CA GLY A 164 12.98 -18.67 33.16
C GLY A 164 13.58 -19.64 32.14
N ASP A 165 13.28 -20.94 32.26
CA ASP A 165 13.83 -22.00 31.40
C ASP A 165 12.82 -22.49 30.34
N MET A 166 11.57 -22.03 30.42
CA MET A 166 10.47 -22.45 29.53
C MET A 166 10.84 -22.39 28.04
N ILE A 167 11.49 -21.31 27.60
CA ILE A 167 11.88 -21.13 26.19
C ILE A 167 12.87 -22.21 25.74
N ASN A 168 13.81 -22.60 26.61
CA ASN A 168 14.82 -23.60 26.29
C ASN A 168 14.19 -25.00 26.22
N VAL A 169 13.29 -25.33 27.16
CA VAL A 169 12.58 -26.61 27.17
C VAL A 169 11.67 -26.74 25.94
N VAL A 170 10.96 -25.67 25.57
CA VAL A 170 10.15 -25.64 24.35
C VAL A 170 11.01 -25.84 23.10
N ARG A 171 12.16 -25.16 23.02
CA ARG A 171 13.10 -25.33 21.91
C ARG A 171 13.58 -26.77 21.79
N GLU A 172 14.03 -27.37 22.89
CA GLU A 172 14.49 -28.76 22.91
C GLU A 172 13.38 -29.73 22.49
N ALA A 173 12.13 -29.49 22.92
CA ALA A 173 10.99 -30.28 22.50
C ALA A 173 10.76 -30.23 20.98
N ILE A 174 10.83 -29.03 20.37
CA ILE A 174 10.66 -28.84 18.92
C ILE A 174 11.84 -29.44 18.14
N GLU A 175 13.07 -29.21 18.60
CA GLU A 175 14.29 -29.71 17.95
C GLU A 175 14.36 -31.25 17.98
N SER A 176 13.95 -31.89 19.07
CA SER A 176 13.99 -33.35 19.24
C SER A 176 12.79 -34.08 18.65
N ALA A 177 11.68 -33.38 18.36
CA ALA A 177 10.48 -33.99 17.81
C ALA A 177 10.71 -34.63 16.43
N ASP A 178 10.13 -35.81 16.26
CA ASP A 178 9.90 -36.43 14.94
C ASP A 178 8.68 -35.81 14.24
N GLY A 179 8.35 -36.25 13.02
CA GLY A 179 7.24 -35.68 12.26
C GLY A 179 5.86 -35.82 12.92
N GLU A 180 5.59 -36.96 13.59
CA GLU A 180 4.32 -37.19 14.29
C GLU A 180 4.23 -36.33 15.56
N GLN A 181 5.34 -36.19 16.29
CA GLN A 181 5.41 -35.37 17.50
C GLN A 181 5.35 -33.88 17.19
N LEU A 182 6.00 -33.45 16.10
CA LEU A 182 6.01 -32.06 15.68
C LEU A 182 4.62 -31.57 15.31
N SER A 183 3.79 -32.43 14.72
CA SER A 183 2.40 -32.12 14.40
C SER A 183 1.61 -31.75 15.65
N VAL A 184 1.78 -32.52 16.71
CA VAL A 184 1.16 -32.28 18.03
C VAL A 184 1.65 -30.97 18.63
N LEU A 185 2.96 -30.69 18.57
CA LEU A 185 3.51 -29.45 19.11
C LEU A 185 2.99 -28.20 18.36
N VAL A 186 2.81 -28.28 17.04
CA VAL A 186 2.26 -27.17 16.25
C VAL A 186 0.82 -26.85 16.66
N GLU A 187 0.01 -27.84 16.99
CA GLU A 187 -1.40 -27.66 17.37
C GLU A 187 -1.57 -27.20 18.83
N GLU A 188 -0.84 -27.82 19.76
CA GLU A 188 -1.15 -27.71 21.19
C GLU A 188 -0.31 -26.65 21.93
N LEU A 189 0.91 -26.40 21.48
CA LEU A 189 1.89 -25.64 22.28
C LEU A 189 1.53 -24.15 22.39
N GLN A 190 1.10 -23.52 21.29
CA GLN A 190 0.71 -22.10 21.31
C GLN A 190 -0.54 -21.85 22.17
N PRO A 191 -1.65 -22.61 22.01
CA PRO A 191 -2.82 -22.50 22.91
C PRO A 191 -2.45 -22.69 24.38
N TRP A 192 -1.61 -23.68 24.68
CA TRP A 192 -1.19 -23.97 26.06
C TRP A 192 -0.37 -22.83 26.67
N LEU A 193 0.65 -22.32 25.96
CA LEU A 193 1.48 -21.21 26.42
C LEU A 193 0.63 -19.94 26.65
N ARG A 194 -0.31 -19.66 25.74
CA ARG A 194 -1.24 -18.54 25.90
C ARG A 194 -2.13 -18.71 27.13
N ALA A 195 -2.68 -19.90 27.38
CA ALA A 195 -3.53 -20.16 28.54
C ALA A 195 -2.78 -20.00 29.87
N LYS A 196 -1.47 -20.32 29.89
CA LYS A 196 -0.59 -20.16 31.05
C LYS A 196 0.00 -18.75 31.20
N GLY A 197 -0.30 -17.83 30.26
CA GLY A 197 0.20 -16.46 30.27
C GLY A 197 1.68 -16.33 29.88
N HIS A 198 2.24 -17.31 29.20
CA HIS A 198 3.62 -17.28 28.71
C HIS A 198 3.73 -16.58 27.35
N VAL A 199 4.89 -15.97 27.12
CA VAL A 199 5.27 -15.42 25.81
C VAL A 199 5.37 -16.57 24.80
N HIS A 200 4.88 -16.38 23.59
CA HIS A 200 4.82 -17.42 22.55
C HIS A 200 5.21 -16.92 21.15
N ASP A 201 5.60 -15.65 21.01
CA ASP A 201 5.94 -15.06 19.70
C ASP A 201 7.20 -15.67 19.06
N TYR A 202 8.03 -16.36 19.87
CA TYR A 202 9.25 -17.03 19.39
C TYR A 202 8.99 -18.39 18.75
N LEU A 203 7.79 -18.98 18.91
CA LEU A 203 7.48 -20.33 18.42
C LEU A 203 7.60 -20.45 16.91
N ASP A 204 7.13 -19.43 16.18
CA ASP A 204 7.17 -19.43 14.72
C ASP A 204 8.61 -19.53 14.22
N GLY A 205 9.57 -18.86 14.88
CA GLY A 205 10.99 -18.99 14.58
C GLY A 205 11.53 -20.41 14.79
N LEU A 206 11.16 -21.05 15.90
CA LEU A 206 11.59 -22.42 16.20
C LEU A 206 11.00 -23.44 15.20
N PHE A 207 9.72 -23.30 14.86
CA PHE A 207 9.10 -24.14 13.84
C PHE A 207 9.67 -23.89 12.45
N ALA A 208 10.03 -22.65 12.12
CA ALA A 208 10.68 -22.30 10.86
C ALA A 208 12.07 -22.93 10.71
N GLU A 209 12.85 -23.02 11.80
CA GLU A 209 14.16 -23.69 11.80
C GLU A 209 14.02 -25.20 11.55
N LYS A 210 13.02 -25.83 12.17
CA LYS A 210 12.75 -27.27 12.02
C LYS A 210 12.06 -27.62 10.69
N VAL A 211 11.19 -26.75 10.20
CA VAL A 211 10.39 -26.90 8.97
C VAL A 211 10.56 -25.68 8.09
N PRO A 212 11.60 -25.64 7.24
CA PRO A 212 11.90 -24.47 6.41
C PRO A 212 10.74 -24.00 5.53
N ALA A 213 9.91 -24.92 5.03
CA ALA A 213 8.73 -24.60 4.22
C ALA A 213 7.65 -23.83 5.01
N LEU A 214 7.45 -24.16 6.29
CA LEU A 214 6.55 -23.41 7.17
C LEU A 214 7.12 -22.01 7.45
N GLY A 215 8.44 -21.92 7.68
CA GLY A 215 9.13 -20.65 7.86
C GLY A 215 9.01 -19.72 6.64
N ALA A 216 9.12 -20.27 5.43
CA ALA A 216 8.91 -19.51 4.20
C ALA A 216 7.46 -19.02 4.08
N ALA A 217 6.48 -19.88 4.35
CA ALA A 217 5.06 -19.49 4.34
C ALA A 217 4.76 -18.36 5.35
N GLN A 218 5.33 -18.43 6.55
CA GLN A 218 5.20 -17.37 7.55
C GLN A 218 5.82 -16.05 7.10
N LYS A 219 6.99 -16.06 6.46
CA LYS A 219 7.60 -14.84 5.89
C LYS A 219 6.69 -14.19 4.86
N ILE A 220 6.08 -14.98 3.98
CA ILE A 220 5.11 -14.49 2.98
C ILE A 220 3.90 -13.86 3.69
N LEU A 221 3.37 -14.49 4.74
CA LEU A 221 2.26 -13.95 5.53
C LEU A 221 2.62 -12.62 6.21
N VAL A 222 3.80 -12.53 6.83
CA VAL A 222 4.28 -11.29 7.46
C VAL A 222 4.42 -10.17 6.44
N ALA A 223 4.99 -10.45 5.26
CA ALA A 223 5.07 -9.49 4.17
C ALA A 223 3.67 -9.03 3.73
N ALA A 224 2.72 -9.95 3.56
CA ALA A 224 1.33 -9.61 3.20
C ALA A 224 0.66 -8.70 4.24
N GLN A 225 0.82 -8.99 5.53
CA GLN A 225 0.27 -8.17 6.63
C GLN A 225 0.91 -6.78 6.69
N GLN A 226 2.20 -6.68 6.39
CA GLN A 226 2.89 -5.38 6.30
C GLN A 226 2.39 -4.57 5.12
N ALA A 227 2.23 -5.17 3.93
CA ALA A 227 1.58 -4.52 2.79
C ALA A 227 0.17 -4.05 3.12
N GLN A 228 -0.64 -4.88 3.79
CA GLN A 228 -2.00 -4.52 4.22
C GLN A 228 -1.97 -3.31 5.16
N THR A 229 -1.09 -3.30 6.16
CA THR A 229 -0.98 -2.19 7.13
C THR A 229 -0.66 -0.86 6.43
N VAL A 230 0.28 -0.86 5.50
CA VAL A 230 0.64 0.32 4.69
C VAL A 230 -0.55 0.74 3.80
N SER A 231 -1.18 -0.23 3.15
CA SER A 231 -2.34 -0.04 2.29
C SER A 231 -3.51 0.59 3.06
N ASP A 232 -3.84 0.10 4.26
CA ASP A 232 -4.88 0.64 5.13
C ASP A 232 -4.57 2.08 5.55
N ALA A 233 -3.32 2.37 5.91
CA ALA A 233 -2.89 3.70 6.30
C ALA A 233 -3.06 4.70 5.13
N ASP A 234 -2.65 4.33 3.93
CA ASP A 234 -2.86 5.16 2.73
C ASP A 234 -4.34 5.36 2.41
N TRP A 235 -5.14 4.30 2.53
CA TRP A 235 -6.58 4.37 2.27
C TRP A 235 -7.30 5.32 3.23
N ARG A 236 -7.01 5.20 4.54
CA ARG A 236 -7.52 6.11 5.57
C ARG A 236 -7.12 7.55 5.27
N ARG A 237 -5.85 7.79 4.91
CA ARG A 237 -5.36 9.15 4.58
C ARG A 237 -6.06 9.75 3.36
N LEU A 238 -6.31 8.97 2.31
CA LEU A 238 -7.04 9.43 1.13
C LEU A 238 -8.49 9.83 1.50
N ASN A 239 -9.18 8.98 2.26
CA ASN A 239 -10.55 9.25 2.69
C ASN A 239 -10.62 10.45 3.63
N ASP A 240 -9.71 10.56 4.60
CA ASP A 240 -9.62 11.71 5.50
C ASP A 240 -9.36 13.01 4.73
N MET A 241 -8.51 12.97 3.71
CA MET A 241 -8.24 14.14 2.88
C MET A 241 -9.50 14.58 2.14
N ILE A 242 -10.23 13.66 1.50
CA ILE A 242 -11.50 13.97 0.82
C ILE A 242 -12.51 14.58 1.78
N VAL A 243 -12.71 13.96 2.95
CA VAL A 243 -13.68 14.42 3.96
C VAL A 243 -13.31 15.79 4.53
N ARG A 244 -12.02 16.08 4.70
CA ARG A 244 -11.52 17.34 5.30
C ARG A 244 -11.40 18.49 4.30
N SER A 245 -11.38 18.22 3.00
CA SER A 245 -11.28 19.23 1.93
C SER A 245 -12.56 20.03 1.70
N GLY A 246 -13.15 20.55 2.78
CA GLY A 246 -14.29 21.47 2.72
C GLY A 246 -13.86 22.92 2.42
N PRO A 247 -14.73 23.73 1.81
CA PRO A 247 -14.45 25.14 1.58
C PRO A 247 -14.29 25.88 2.91
N SER A 248 -13.22 26.67 3.01
CA SER A 248 -12.91 27.57 4.13
C SER A 248 -12.68 28.99 3.61
N PRO A 249 -12.70 30.02 4.48
CA PRO A 249 -12.35 31.40 4.08
C PRO A 249 -10.97 31.51 3.41
N ASP A 250 -10.05 30.59 3.75
CA ASP A 250 -8.69 30.54 3.22
C ASP A 250 -8.54 29.58 2.02
N GLY A 251 -9.65 29.12 1.43
CA GLY A 251 -9.64 28.19 0.28
C GLY A 251 -9.81 26.70 0.64
N LEU A 252 -9.60 25.81 -0.33
CA LEU A 252 -9.60 24.34 -0.16
C LEU A 252 -8.23 23.80 0.27
N ARG A 253 -7.16 24.63 0.18
CA ARG A 253 -5.78 24.30 0.58
C ARG A 253 -5.30 22.96 0.02
N PRO A 254 -5.14 22.82 -1.31
CA PRO A 254 -4.67 21.58 -1.91
C PRO A 254 -3.29 21.22 -1.37
N GLN A 255 -3.19 20.09 -0.67
CA GLN A 255 -1.92 19.52 -0.22
C GLN A 255 -1.63 18.24 -1.00
N ARG A 256 -0.44 18.16 -1.60
CA ARG A 256 0.06 16.92 -2.17
C ARG A 256 0.65 16.07 -1.06
N ILE A 257 -0.10 15.06 -0.63
CA ILE A 257 0.36 14.10 0.37
C ILE A 257 0.75 12.83 -0.40
N PRO A 258 2.02 12.41 -0.35
CA PRO A 258 2.43 11.16 -0.99
C PRO A 258 1.89 9.95 -0.22
N ALA A 259 1.59 8.89 -0.97
CA ALA A 259 1.40 7.55 -0.42
C ALA A 259 2.66 7.12 0.37
N ILE A 260 2.50 6.29 1.40
CA ILE A 260 3.63 5.76 2.14
C ILE A 260 4.50 4.98 1.15
N ALA A 261 5.81 5.19 1.19
CA ALA A 261 6.71 4.58 0.22
C ALA A 261 6.57 3.05 0.23
N TYR A 262 6.38 2.49 -0.96
CA TYR A 262 6.41 1.04 -1.14
C TYR A 262 7.82 0.51 -0.85
N ASP A 263 7.90 -0.53 -0.02
CA ASP A 263 9.13 -1.29 0.24
C ASP A 263 8.94 -2.72 -0.27
N GLN A 264 9.84 -3.16 -1.15
CA GLN A 264 9.79 -4.50 -1.75
C GLN A 264 9.91 -5.62 -0.70
N ARG A 265 10.48 -5.34 0.47
CA ARG A 265 10.54 -6.30 1.58
C ARG A 265 9.15 -6.65 2.14
N TYR A 266 8.15 -5.82 1.87
CA TYR A 266 6.78 -6.02 2.32
C TYR A 266 5.90 -6.61 1.22
N ASP A 267 6.48 -7.10 0.13
CA ASP A 267 5.72 -7.67 -0.99
C ASP A 267 5.64 -9.20 -0.88
N PRO A 268 4.46 -9.76 -0.55
CA PRO A 268 4.31 -11.21 -0.41
C PRO A 268 4.56 -11.97 -1.72
N GLU A 269 4.29 -11.35 -2.87
CA GLU A 269 4.54 -11.98 -4.16
C GLU A 269 6.03 -11.94 -4.53
N ALA A 270 6.78 -10.95 -4.06
CA ALA A 270 8.23 -10.93 -4.18
C ALA A 270 8.89 -11.98 -3.29
N GLU A 271 8.41 -12.14 -2.05
CA GLU A 271 8.87 -13.20 -1.14
C GLU A 271 8.54 -14.60 -1.65
N LEU A 272 7.35 -14.82 -2.22
CA LEU A 272 6.99 -16.10 -2.84
C LEU A 272 7.94 -16.45 -3.98
N ARG A 273 8.24 -15.50 -4.88
CA ARG A 273 9.18 -15.74 -6.00
C ARG A 273 10.60 -16.05 -5.52
N ARG A 274 11.04 -15.45 -4.40
CA ARG A 274 12.33 -15.78 -3.78
C ARG A 274 12.33 -17.22 -3.29
N TYR A 275 11.28 -17.62 -2.60
CA TYR A 275 11.12 -18.99 -2.11
C TYR A 275 11.09 -20.01 -3.27
N GLU A 276 10.32 -19.74 -4.33
CA GLU A 276 10.26 -20.62 -5.51
C GLU A 276 11.60 -20.76 -6.24
N ALA A 277 12.49 -19.76 -6.15
CA ALA A 277 13.81 -19.81 -6.75
C ALA A 277 14.87 -20.58 -5.92
N GLU A 278 14.56 -20.83 -4.64
CA GLU A 278 15.45 -21.56 -3.71
C GLU A 278 15.15 -23.08 -3.66
N LEU A 279 14.06 -23.52 -4.29
CA LEU A 279 13.67 -24.94 -4.45
C LEU A 279 14.27 -25.57 -5.72
#